data_AF-A0A7X0W4T8-F1
#
_entry.id   AF-A0A7X0W4T8-F1
#
_cell.length_a   1.000
_cell.length_b   1.000
_cell.length_c   1.000
_cell.angle_alpha   90.00
_cell.angle_beta   90.00
_cell.angle_gamma   90.00
#
_symmetry.space_group_name_H-M   'P 1'
#
loop_
_entity.id
_entity.type
_entity.pdbx_description
1 polymer ?
#
loop_
_entity_poly.entity_id
_entity_poly.type
_entity_poly.pdbx_seq_one_letter_code
_entity_poly.pdbx_strand_id
1 'polypeptide(L)'
;MKKIYQKTFLLVVIFCVVGTMMSSYFPTEAAEKTNEEAANTTQETAKENVTSSSVDELKEEKNLQQAEEVSQVSKNNSIETVNEKAPIVDQEESKEKESKKSLNTPKTRVNVAATVAPPAMINQIFPDANLAENIRTLLNKSSVSEVVTQAELDGINTINIRNNNVSSLEGLQYLQNLSYANLGANPYSDIQPIIQLKNVQTLYLDRTPNMQSIDGLQNLTSLKFLEVTDTVFSDLSPIASLKNLQDFRIANSTISDYSSVSNLTNLTQLVIDKSQFNDMTLVSNLVKLKTLTLMRGKIKNITGLENLTNLTNLNLYGNQIRDISALKKLDNPNLKLDVSSQSITNSPIDYISTMIEVENSIRDVENISVAPTIISNNGSYDGDSNKVTWPMPSYLASVNYTFSKTFTFGGQNAIFSGRVIQPLNRVSFIATFDVDGKTSSRTVAYNNAVPQPADPVKAGYTFKGWY
;
A
#
# COMPACT_ATOMS: atom_id res chain seq x y z
N MET A 1 -59.44 43.53 23.21
CA MET A 1 -58.67 44.74 23.63
C MET A 1 -57.63 45.07 22.56
N LYS A 2 -57.28 46.35 22.38
CA LYS A 2 -56.20 46.99 21.57
C LYS A 2 -55.32 46.07 20.67
N LYS A 3 -55.22 46.30 19.34
CA LYS A 3 -54.40 47.33 18.62
C LYS A 3 -52.88 47.15 18.91
N ILE A 4 -51.91 47.19 17.97
CA ILE A 4 -51.81 47.77 16.59
C ILE A 4 -50.52 47.22 15.87
N TYR A 5 -50.52 47.13 14.52
CA TYR A 5 -49.43 47.23 13.50
C TYR A 5 -47.99 46.72 13.79
N GLN A 6 -47.31 45.91 12.95
CA GLN A 6 -46.90 45.99 11.51
C GLN A 6 -45.43 46.48 11.31
N LYS A 7 -44.71 45.79 10.40
CA LYS A 7 -43.64 46.25 9.45
C LYS A 7 -42.15 45.90 9.67
N THR A 8 -41.56 45.35 8.58
CA THR A 8 -40.15 45.46 8.10
C THR A 8 -39.07 44.61 8.82
N PHE A 9 -37.96 44.12 8.23
CA PHE A 9 -37.59 43.51 6.91
C PHE A 9 -36.12 43.00 7.03
N LEU A 10 -35.66 42.14 6.10
CA LEU A 10 -34.25 41.84 5.74
C LEU A 10 -33.44 40.70 6.45
N LEU A 11 -32.96 39.78 5.58
CA LEU A 11 -31.82 38.83 5.60
C LEU A 11 -30.79 38.80 6.76
N VAL A 12 -30.30 37.58 7.07
CA VAL A 12 -28.91 37.09 6.79
C VAL A 12 -28.80 35.57 7.12
N VAL A 13 -27.74 34.91 6.64
CA VAL A 13 -27.59 33.44 6.42
C VAL A 13 -26.68 32.76 7.48
N ILE A 14 -26.64 31.41 7.46
CA ILE A 14 -25.62 30.46 7.97
C ILE A 14 -25.69 30.05 9.48
N PHE A 15 -26.10 28.80 9.78
CA PHE A 15 -25.23 27.68 10.22
C PHE A 15 -26.00 26.38 10.57
N CYS A 16 -25.22 25.30 10.72
CA CYS A 16 -25.54 23.97 11.32
C CYS A 16 -26.06 22.85 10.39
N VAL A 17 -25.11 22.13 9.79
CA VAL A 17 -25.17 20.66 9.71
C VAL A 17 -24.00 20.10 10.52
N VAL A 18 -24.32 19.53 11.68
CA VAL A 18 -23.46 18.59 12.41
C VAL A 18 -24.17 17.25 12.33
N GLY A 19 -23.51 16.22 11.80
CA GLY A 19 -24.16 14.95 11.53
C GLY A 19 -23.21 13.93 10.91
N THR A 20 -22.47 13.24 11.78
CA THR A 20 -21.76 12.00 11.48
C THR A 20 -22.62 10.99 10.72
N MET A 21 -22.01 10.18 9.85
CA MET A 21 -21.82 8.74 10.12
C MET A 21 -20.97 8.07 9.05
N MET A 22 -20.12 7.13 9.48
CA MET A 22 -19.60 6.08 8.62
C MET A 22 -20.74 5.13 8.22
N SER A 23 -20.77 4.65 6.99
CA SER A 23 -21.51 3.42 6.66
C SER A 23 -20.58 2.37 6.07
N SER A 24 -20.54 1.23 6.75
CA SER A 24 -19.86 0.01 6.31
C SER A 24 -20.67 -0.69 5.22
N TYR A 25 -19.97 -1.22 4.21
CA TYR A 25 -20.56 -1.96 3.10
C TYR A 25 -20.71 -3.45 3.46
N PHE A 26 -21.95 -3.95 3.58
CA PHE A 26 -22.29 -5.37 3.49
C PHE A 26 -23.72 -5.48 2.95
N PRO A 27 -23.97 -6.23 1.86
CA PRO A 27 -25.33 -6.47 1.36
C PRO A 27 -25.95 -7.72 2.00
N THR A 28 -27.21 -7.62 2.43
CA THR A 28 -28.10 -8.76 2.67
C THR A 28 -29.48 -8.45 2.12
N GLU A 29 -29.94 -9.29 1.20
CA GLU A 29 -31.25 -9.22 0.55
C GLU A 29 -31.51 -10.59 -0.10
N ALA A 30 -32.72 -11.12 -0.22
CA ALA A 30 -33.82 -11.20 0.73
C ALA A 30 -34.60 -12.50 0.42
N ALA A 31 -35.34 -13.04 1.38
CA ALA A 31 -36.17 -14.22 1.14
C ALA A 31 -37.53 -13.81 0.54
N GLU A 32 -37.92 -14.42 -0.58
CA GLU A 32 -39.26 -14.28 -1.14
C GLU A 32 -40.09 -15.56 -0.83
N LYS A 33 -41.35 -15.38 -0.41
CA LYS A 33 -42.29 -16.45 -0.08
C LYS A 33 -43.46 -16.44 -1.06
N THR A 34 -43.80 -17.61 -1.60
CA THR A 34 -45.15 -17.95 -2.05
C THR A 34 -45.48 -19.41 -1.67
N ASN A 35 -46.74 -19.65 -1.27
CA ASN A 35 -47.29 -20.97 -0.97
C ASN A 35 -47.97 -21.56 -2.21
N GLU A 36 -48.09 -22.89 -2.32
CA GLU A 36 -49.40 -23.58 -2.26
C GLU A 36 -49.31 -25.12 -2.14
N GLU A 37 -50.47 -25.71 -1.85
CA GLU A 37 -50.83 -27.09 -1.46
C GLU A 37 -50.74 -28.14 -2.61
N ALA A 38 -50.83 -29.47 -2.45
CA ALA A 38 -50.74 -30.42 -1.32
C ALA A 38 -50.73 -31.90 -1.85
N ALA A 39 -50.68 -32.87 -0.91
CA ALA A 39 -51.13 -34.29 -0.99
C ALA A 39 -50.10 -35.44 -1.18
N ASN A 40 -49.90 -36.21 -0.09
CA ASN A 40 -49.88 -37.69 0.05
C ASN A 40 -48.93 -38.56 -0.84
N THR A 41 -48.24 -39.63 -0.37
CA THR A 41 -48.40 -40.48 0.85
C THR A 41 -47.08 -41.25 1.15
N THR A 42 -46.81 -41.63 2.42
CA THR A 42 -45.98 -42.77 2.94
C THR A 42 -44.81 -43.34 2.10
N GLN A 43 -43.56 -43.44 2.59
CA GLN A 43 -43.12 -44.50 3.54
C GLN A 43 -41.72 -44.26 4.17
N GLU A 44 -41.63 -44.55 5.47
CA GLU A 44 -40.51 -45.12 6.27
C GLU A 44 -39.08 -45.28 5.65
N THR A 45 -38.06 -44.58 6.19
CA THR A 45 -36.93 -45.20 6.95
C THR A 45 -35.82 -44.22 7.43
N ALA A 46 -35.37 -44.45 8.66
CA ALA A 46 -34.10 -44.15 9.34
C ALA A 46 -33.00 -43.18 8.77
N LYS A 47 -32.58 -42.28 9.69
CA LYS A 47 -31.20 -41.93 10.12
C LYS A 47 -30.42 -40.73 9.51
N GLU A 48 -29.84 -40.00 10.48
CA GLU A 48 -28.57 -39.26 10.50
C GLU A 48 -28.48 -37.85 9.87
N ASN A 49 -28.47 -36.86 10.78
CA ASN A 49 -27.99 -35.49 10.56
C ASN A 49 -26.46 -35.47 10.38
N VAL A 50 -25.97 -34.82 9.31
CA VAL A 50 -24.67 -34.14 9.31
C VAL A 50 -24.83 -32.78 8.62
N THR A 51 -24.49 -31.71 9.33
CA THR A 51 -24.55 -30.33 8.82
C THR A 51 -23.34 -29.96 7.96
N SER A 52 -23.60 -29.23 6.87
CA SER A 52 -22.59 -28.76 5.92
C SER A 52 -21.66 -27.68 6.47
N SER A 53 -20.35 -27.91 6.47
CA SER A 53 -19.31 -26.89 6.73
C SER A 53 -17.93 -27.32 6.18
N SER A 54 -17.82 -27.61 4.88
CA SER A 54 -16.55 -28.06 4.25
C SER A 54 -16.48 -27.81 2.73
N VAL A 55 -16.83 -26.61 2.25
CA VAL A 55 -16.81 -26.31 0.79
C VAL A 55 -15.94 -25.11 0.39
N ASP A 56 -15.64 -24.18 1.31
CA ASP A 56 -14.90 -22.96 0.96
C ASP A 56 -13.36 -23.01 1.17
N GLU A 57 -12.82 -24.01 1.88
CA GLU A 57 -11.36 -24.13 2.11
C GLU A 57 -10.58 -24.73 0.92
N LEU A 58 -11.25 -25.29 -0.09
CA LEU A 58 -10.59 -25.98 -1.23
C LEU A 58 -10.27 -25.09 -2.45
N LYS A 59 -10.47 -23.77 -2.35
CA LYS A 59 -10.24 -22.84 -3.48
C LYS A 59 -8.95 -22.01 -3.39
N GLU A 60 -8.34 -21.86 -2.22
CA GLU A 60 -7.16 -20.98 -2.06
C GLU A 60 -5.81 -21.69 -2.25
N GLU A 61 -5.70 -22.99 -1.94
CA GLU A 61 -4.44 -23.74 -2.12
C GLU A 61 -4.02 -23.93 -3.60
N LYS A 62 -4.96 -23.90 -4.55
CA LYS A 62 -4.65 -24.11 -5.97
C LYS A 62 -3.97 -22.93 -6.67
N ASN A 63 -4.06 -21.72 -6.14
CA ASN A 63 -3.53 -20.53 -6.82
C ASN A 63 -2.07 -20.19 -6.48
N LEU A 64 -1.42 -20.89 -5.53
CA LEU A 64 0.03 -20.72 -5.29
C LEU A 64 0.91 -21.71 -6.06
N GLN A 65 0.39 -22.86 -6.49
CA GLN A 65 1.19 -23.88 -7.17
C GLN A 65 1.55 -23.54 -8.63
N GLN A 66 0.91 -22.53 -9.22
CA GLN A 66 1.09 -22.21 -10.66
C GLN A 66 2.02 -21.01 -10.93
N ALA A 67 2.71 -20.49 -9.90
CA ALA A 67 3.61 -19.33 -10.01
C ALA A 67 5.11 -19.66 -10.02
N GLU A 68 5.52 -20.90 -9.69
CA GLU A 68 6.95 -21.26 -9.54
C GLU A 68 7.55 -22.05 -10.73
N GLU A 69 6.76 -22.49 -11.71
CA GLU A 69 7.26 -23.27 -12.86
C GLU A 69 7.95 -22.44 -13.97
N VAL A 70 8.05 -21.11 -13.84
CA VAL A 70 8.68 -20.22 -14.83
C VAL A 70 9.91 -19.50 -14.26
N SER A 71 10.81 -20.22 -13.56
CA SER A 71 12.13 -19.67 -13.18
C SER A 71 13.25 -20.70 -12.99
N GLN A 72 13.30 -21.76 -13.80
CA GLN A 72 14.38 -22.76 -13.80
C GLN A 72 14.89 -23.15 -15.20
N VAL A 73 15.12 -22.17 -16.09
CA VAL A 73 15.88 -22.40 -17.35
C VAL A 73 16.85 -21.24 -17.61
N SER A 74 18.04 -21.28 -17.02
CA SER A 74 19.31 -20.75 -17.59
C SER A 74 20.45 -20.76 -16.56
N LYS A 75 21.22 -21.85 -16.51
CA LYS A 75 22.64 -21.92 -16.09
C LYS A 75 23.16 -23.34 -16.25
N ASN A 76 23.95 -23.58 -17.30
CA ASN A 76 25.20 -24.35 -17.23
C ASN A 76 25.91 -24.42 -18.59
N ASN A 77 27.23 -24.25 -18.51
CA ASN A 77 28.34 -24.58 -19.44
C ASN A 77 29.28 -23.36 -19.62
N SER A 78 30.61 -23.48 -19.55
CA SER A 78 31.48 -24.52 -18.97
C SER A 78 32.84 -23.87 -18.65
N ILE A 79 33.65 -24.49 -17.78
CA ILE A 79 35.02 -24.06 -17.45
C ILE A 79 36.02 -24.89 -18.26
N GLU A 80 37.13 -24.29 -18.71
CA GLU A 80 38.37 -25.03 -19.00
C GLU A 80 39.65 -24.20 -18.78
N THR A 81 40.80 -24.88 -18.74
CA THR A 81 42.04 -24.51 -18.00
C THR A 81 43.29 -24.92 -18.80
N VAL A 82 44.52 -24.37 -18.71
CA VAL A 82 45.20 -23.35 -17.84
C VAL A 82 46.52 -22.94 -18.59
N ASN A 83 47.24 -21.82 -18.37
CA ASN A 83 48.28 -21.64 -17.34
C ASN A 83 49.15 -20.35 -17.52
N GLU A 84 49.75 -19.89 -16.41
CA GLU A 84 51.07 -19.23 -16.21
C GLU A 84 51.59 -17.94 -16.91
N LYS A 85 52.32 -17.16 -16.07
CA LYS A 85 53.44 -16.20 -16.31
C LYS A 85 53.19 -14.74 -16.72
N ALA A 86 53.33 -13.88 -15.71
CA ALA A 86 53.88 -12.51 -15.76
C ALA A 86 55.44 -12.54 -15.94
N PRO A 87 56.21 -11.42 -16.12
CA PRO A 87 55.92 -10.05 -15.64
C PRO A 87 56.40 -8.85 -16.53
N ILE A 88 56.31 -7.63 -15.94
CA ILE A 88 57.11 -6.39 -16.20
C ILE A 88 56.52 -5.29 -17.12
N VAL A 89 55.92 -4.27 -16.47
CA VAL A 89 56.21 -2.80 -16.50
C VAL A 89 56.07 -1.94 -17.79
N ASP A 90 55.57 -0.72 -17.52
CA ASP A 90 55.68 0.58 -18.23
C ASP A 90 54.60 1.09 -19.24
N GLN A 91 53.96 2.18 -18.78
CA GLN A 91 53.66 3.48 -19.43
C GLN A 91 52.60 3.65 -20.55
N GLU A 92 51.93 4.80 -20.41
CA GLU A 92 51.33 5.73 -21.40
C GLU A 92 50.77 5.14 -22.72
N GLU A 93 49.48 5.32 -23.07
CA GLU A 93 48.94 6.62 -23.52
C GLU A 93 47.40 6.63 -23.56
N SER A 94 46.85 7.84 -23.71
CA SER A 94 45.43 8.11 -23.95
C SER A 94 44.90 7.55 -25.28
N LYS A 95 43.67 7.03 -25.26
CA LYS A 95 42.74 7.07 -26.42
C LYS A 95 41.28 6.92 -26.01
N GLU A 96 40.63 8.09 -25.98
CA GLU A 96 39.24 8.35 -26.34
C GLU A 96 38.49 7.18 -27.01
N LYS A 97 37.36 6.77 -26.41
CA LYS A 97 36.29 6.07 -27.14
C LYS A 97 34.91 6.29 -26.51
N GLU A 98 33.98 6.62 -27.40
CA GLU A 98 32.67 7.22 -27.16
C GLU A 98 31.76 6.51 -26.15
N SER A 99 31.04 7.33 -25.40
CA SER A 99 29.95 6.91 -24.53
C SER A 99 28.72 6.50 -25.34
N LYS A 100 28.28 5.23 -25.21
CA LYS A 100 26.92 4.82 -25.62
C LYS A 100 25.89 5.30 -24.60
N LYS A 101 25.63 6.61 -24.60
CA LYS A 101 24.50 7.20 -23.86
C LYS A 101 23.22 6.90 -24.64
N SER A 102 22.34 6.08 -24.06
CA SER A 102 21.03 5.79 -24.64
C SER A 102 20.26 7.09 -24.90
N LEU A 103 19.88 7.33 -26.17
CA LEU A 103 18.96 8.40 -26.53
C LEU A 103 17.57 8.04 -26.00
N ASN A 104 17.19 8.62 -24.88
CA ASN A 104 15.79 8.77 -24.53
C ASN A 104 15.32 10.11 -25.12
N THR A 105 14.73 10.07 -26.30
CA THR A 105 14.15 11.26 -26.94
C THR A 105 12.99 11.79 -26.10
N PRO A 106 12.87 13.11 -25.85
CA PRO A 106 11.67 13.66 -25.25
C PRO A 106 10.47 13.36 -26.15
N LYS A 107 9.43 12.73 -25.58
CA LYS A 107 8.16 12.56 -26.28
C LYS A 107 7.66 13.92 -26.76
N THR A 108 7.21 13.95 -28.01
CA THR A 108 6.68 15.12 -28.69
C THR A 108 5.67 15.86 -27.80
N ARG A 109 5.91 17.15 -27.51
CA ARG A 109 4.88 18.00 -26.88
C ARG A 109 3.64 17.97 -27.77
N VAL A 110 2.51 17.56 -27.19
CA VAL A 110 1.19 17.68 -27.81
C VAL A 110 0.92 19.16 -28.10
N ASN A 111 0.21 19.42 -29.20
CA ASN A 111 -0.22 20.78 -29.58
C ASN A 111 -0.88 21.49 -28.39
N VAL A 112 -0.24 22.54 -27.89
CA VAL A 112 -0.93 23.55 -27.07
C VAL A 112 -1.85 24.29 -28.04
N ALA A 113 -3.14 23.97 -28.01
CA ALA A 113 -4.14 24.79 -28.67
C ALA A 113 -4.02 26.21 -28.08
N ALA A 114 -3.85 27.23 -28.93
CA ALA A 114 -3.61 28.59 -28.45
C ALA A 114 -4.80 29.05 -27.59
N THR A 115 -4.54 29.24 -26.29
CA THR A 115 -5.55 29.47 -25.27
C THR A 115 -6.21 30.83 -25.49
N VAL A 116 -7.51 30.88 -25.71
CA VAL A 116 -8.21 32.15 -25.98
C VAL A 116 -8.37 32.91 -24.66
N ALA A 117 -7.80 34.12 -24.59
CA ALA A 117 -7.91 34.96 -23.41
C ALA A 117 -9.29 35.65 -23.32
N PRO A 118 -9.84 35.84 -22.10
CA PRO A 118 -11.05 36.65 -21.90
C PRO A 118 -10.85 38.12 -22.33
N PRO A 119 -11.88 38.81 -22.85
CA PRO A 119 -13.26 38.34 -23.00
C PRO A 119 -13.47 37.48 -24.25
N ALA A 120 -14.03 36.28 -24.05
CA ALA A 120 -14.35 35.32 -25.11
C ALA A 120 -15.52 34.42 -24.66
N MET A 121 -16.04 33.57 -25.55
CA MET A 121 -17.10 32.61 -25.18
C MET A 121 -16.56 31.56 -24.21
N ILE A 122 -17.40 31.05 -23.29
CA ILE A 122 -16.99 30.04 -22.30
C ILE A 122 -16.36 28.82 -22.99
N ASN A 123 -16.97 28.30 -24.04
CA ASN A 123 -16.43 27.16 -24.82
C ASN A 123 -15.15 27.45 -25.63
N GLN A 124 -14.73 28.72 -25.75
CA GLN A 124 -13.44 29.10 -26.35
C GLN A 124 -12.31 29.20 -25.30
N ILE A 125 -12.66 29.61 -24.08
CA ILE A 125 -11.73 29.68 -22.95
C ILE A 125 -11.53 28.29 -22.35
N PHE A 126 -12.61 27.52 -22.22
CA PHE A 126 -12.65 26.17 -21.67
C PHE A 126 -13.07 25.20 -22.80
N PRO A 127 -12.13 24.62 -23.55
CA PRO A 127 -12.45 23.79 -24.73
C PRO A 127 -12.98 22.39 -24.37
N ASP A 128 -12.79 21.91 -23.14
CA ASP A 128 -13.45 20.70 -22.64
C ASP A 128 -14.93 21.00 -22.37
N ALA A 129 -15.83 20.27 -23.03
CA ALA A 129 -17.27 20.55 -22.97
C ALA A 129 -17.87 20.37 -21.56
N ASN A 130 -17.34 19.42 -20.77
CA ASN A 130 -17.81 19.20 -19.40
C ASN A 130 -17.31 20.32 -18.48
N LEU A 131 -16.07 20.79 -18.67
CA LEU A 131 -15.53 21.94 -17.95
C LEU A 131 -16.28 23.24 -18.32
N ALA A 132 -16.54 23.48 -19.61
CA ALA A 132 -17.31 24.62 -20.08
C ALA A 132 -18.71 24.68 -19.45
N GLU A 133 -19.39 23.54 -19.35
CA GLU A 133 -20.72 23.43 -18.76
C GLU A 133 -20.70 23.67 -17.23
N ASN A 134 -19.62 23.26 -16.55
CA ASN A 134 -19.38 23.59 -15.14
C ASN A 134 -19.18 25.11 -14.96
N ILE A 135 -18.37 25.76 -15.81
CA ILE A 135 -18.15 27.21 -15.74
C ILE A 135 -19.43 27.98 -16.08
N ARG A 136 -20.20 27.54 -17.09
CA ARG A 136 -21.52 28.11 -17.42
C ARG A 136 -22.44 28.10 -16.21
N THR A 137 -22.47 26.98 -15.48
CA THR A 137 -23.29 26.82 -14.27
C THR A 137 -22.79 27.71 -13.13
N LEU A 138 -21.48 27.75 -12.88
CA LEU A 138 -20.86 28.60 -11.83
C LEU A 138 -21.11 30.10 -12.06
N LEU A 139 -21.13 30.55 -13.32
CA LEU A 139 -21.39 31.94 -13.69
C LEU A 139 -22.88 32.26 -13.91
N ASN A 140 -23.78 31.29 -13.69
CA ASN A 140 -25.22 31.42 -13.94
C ASN A 140 -25.55 31.92 -15.36
N LYS A 141 -24.84 31.40 -16.36
CA LYS A 141 -25.01 31.73 -17.79
C LYS A 141 -26.02 30.76 -18.43
N SER A 142 -26.74 31.21 -19.44
CA SER A 142 -27.73 30.41 -20.17
C SER A 142 -27.08 29.46 -21.20
N SER A 143 -25.90 29.79 -21.72
CA SER A 143 -25.20 28.97 -22.72
C SER A 143 -23.66 29.06 -22.59
N VAL A 144 -22.97 27.98 -22.98
CA VAL A 144 -21.49 27.96 -23.12
C VAL A 144 -20.98 28.87 -24.27
N SER A 145 -21.87 29.35 -25.12
CA SER A 145 -21.56 30.35 -26.16
C SER A 145 -21.73 31.79 -25.68
N GLU A 146 -22.01 32.03 -24.40
CA GLU A 146 -21.99 33.39 -23.85
C GLU A 146 -20.56 33.87 -23.62
N VAL A 147 -20.32 35.16 -23.90
CA VAL A 147 -19.06 35.83 -23.60
C VAL A 147 -18.95 36.06 -22.09
N VAL A 148 -17.77 35.77 -21.55
CA VAL A 148 -17.40 36.04 -20.16
C VAL A 148 -16.12 36.87 -20.11
N THR A 149 -16.08 37.80 -19.16
CA THR A 149 -14.98 38.72 -18.91
C THR A 149 -14.02 38.18 -17.84
N GLN A 150 -12.80 38.70 -17.79
CA GLN A 150 -11.87 38.34 -16.72
C GLN A 150 -12.45 38.66 -15.32
N ALA A 151 -13.20 39.76 -15.18
CA ALA A 151 -13.83 40.14 -13.91
C ALA A 151 -14.90 39.13 -13.43
N GLU A 152 -15.58 38.43 -14.34
CA GLU A 152 -16.50 37.34 -13.99
C GLU A 152 -15.72 36.08 -13.56
N LEU A 153 -14.63 35.75 -14.25
CA LEU A 153 -13.75 34.63 -13.88
C LEU A 153 -13.01 34.87 -12.55
N ASP A 154 -12.61 36.10 -12.28
CA ASP A 154 -12.02 36.55 -11.02
C ASP A 154 -13.01 36.42 -9.83
N GLY A 155 -14.32 36.31 -10.10
CA GLY A 155 -15.34 35.97 -9.10
C GLY A 155 -15.31 34.50 -8.66
N ILE A 156 -14.71 33.60 -9.44
CA ILE A 156 -14.66 32.16 -9.14
C ILE A 156 -13.50 31.86 -8.18
N ASN A 157 -13.82 31.79 -6.89
CA ASN A 157 -12.88 31.42 -5.83
C ASN A 157 -12.83 29.92 -5.51
N THR A 158 -13.81 29.15 -6.02
CA THR A 158 -14.03 27.72 -5.72
C THR A 158 -14.47 27.00 -6.98
N ILE A 159 -13.85 25.86 -7.29
CA ILE A 159 -14.30 24.94 -8.34
C ILE A 159 -14.40 23.51 -7.81
N ASN A 160 -15.45 22.80 -8.21
CA ASN A 160 -15.61 21.37 -7.97
C ASN A 160 -16.10 20.71 -9.26
N ILE A 161 -15.20 20.03 -9.96
CA ILE A 161 -15.49 19.25 -11.18
C ILE A 161 -15.34 17.75 -10.94
N ARG A 162 -15.44 17.30 -9.68
CA ARG A 162 -15.23 15.90 -9.33
C ARG A 162 -16.19 14.99 -10.09
N ASN A 163 -15.67 13.95 -10.74
CA ASN A 163 -16.48 12.94 -11.44
C ASN A 163 -17.32 13.53 -12.60
N ASN A 164 -16.84 14.60 -13.25
CA ASN A 164 -17.51 15.25 -14.38
C ASN A 164 -16.93 14.85 -15.75
N ASN A 165 -16.08 13.82 -15.82
CA ASN A 165 -15.48 13.33 -17.07
C ASN A 165 -14.68 14.41 -17.84
N VAL A 166 -14.00 15.29 -17.11
CA VAL A 166 -13.17 16.37 -17.66
C VAL A 166 -11.82 15.81 -18.12
N SER A 167 -11.57 15.89 -19.43
CA SER A 167 -10.37 15.37 -20.10
C SER A 167 -9.27 16.43 -20.27
N SER A 168 -9.59 17.72 -20.13
CA SER A 168 -8.61 18.80 -20.10
C SER A 168 -8.96 19.87 -19.08
N LEU A 169 -7.94 20.39 -18.39
CA LEU A 169 -8.05 21.51 -17.44
C LEU A 169 -7.84 22.87 -18.12
N GLU A 170 -7.74 22.91 -19.45
CA GLU A 170 -7.51 24.11 -20.25
C GLU A 170 -8.57 25.20 -19.96
N GLY A 171 -8.12 26.44 -19.82
CA GLY A 171 -8.90 27.59 -19.36
C GLY A 171 -8.84 27.85 -17.86
N LEU A 172 -8.50 26.86 -17.01
CA LEU A 172 -8.42 27.08 -15.56
C LEU A 172 -7.35 28.12 -15.16
N GLN A 173 -6.33 28.36 -15.98
CA GLN A 173 -5.31 29.39 -15.76
C GLN A 173 -5.89 30.81 -15.63
N TYR A 174 -7.12 31.05 -16.11
CA TYR A 174 -7.79 32.35 -15.99
C TYR A 174 -8.54 32.54 -14.66
N LEU A 175 -8.66 31.52 -13.80
CA LEU A 175 -9.32 31.62 -12.49
C LEU A 175 -8.34 32.13 -11.41
N GLN A 176 -7.84 33.35 -11.56
CA GLN A 176 -6.72 33.87 -10.75
C GLN A 176 -6.96 33.90 -9.23
N ASN A 177 -8.22 34.04 -8.81
CA ASN A 177 -8.64 34.07 -7.41
C ASN A 177 -9.03 32.68 -6.84
N LEU A 178 -8.79 31.60 -7.59
CA LEU A 178 -9.13 30.25 -7.17
C LEU A 178 -8.36 29.86 -5.89
N SER A 179 -9.11 29.48 -4.86
CA SER A 179 -8.61 29.10 -3.54
C SER A 179 -8.90 27.64 -3.19
N TYR A 180 -9.97 27.08 -3.73
CA TYR A 180 -10.38 25.68 -3.58
C TYR A 180 -10.60 25.05 -4.96
N ALA A 181 -9.99 23.90 -5.19
CA ALA A 181 -10.14 23.12 -6.42
C ALA A 181 -10.30 21.63 -6.10
N ASN A 182 -11.50 21.08 -6.36
CA ASN A 182 -11.70 19.63 -6.41
C ASN A 182 -11.75 19.19 -7.87
N LEU A 183 -10.64 18.59 -8.31
CA LEU A 183 -10.43 18.15 -9.69
C LEU A 183 -10.39 16.61 -9.80
N GLY A 184 -10.59 15.87 -8.71
CA GLY A 184 -10.43 14.42 -8.68
C GLY A 184 -11.48 13.63 -9.47
N ALA A 185 -11.27 12.34 -9.67
CA ALA A 185 -12.12 11.43 -10.45
C ALA A 185 -12.37 11.92 -11.89
N ASN A 186 -11.31 12.25 -12.62
CA ASN A 186 -11.38 12.76 -14.00
C ASN A 186 -10.25 12.20 -14.89
N PRO A 187 -10.46 12.09 -16.21
CA PRO A 187 -9.50 11.49 -17.16
C PRO A 187 -8.41 12.43 -17.70
N TYR A 188 -8.22 13.66 -17.19
CA TYR A 188 -7.12 14.52 -17.65
C TYR A 188 -5.72 13.94 -17.34
N SER A 189 -4.74 14.32 -18.16
CA SER A 189 -3.37 13.78 -18.12
C SER A 189 -2.33 14.63 -17.39
N ASP A 190 -2.60 15.92 -17.20
CA ASP A 190 -1.65 16.85 -16.58
C ASP A 190 -2.36 18.04 -15.92
N ILE A 191 -1.59 18.80 -15.14
CA ILE A 191 -2.05 19.94 -14.34
C ILE A 191 -1.50 21.29 -14.83
N GLN A 192 -0.90 21.37 -16.03
CA GLN A 192 -0.23 22.60 -16.48
C GLN A 192 -1.13 23.86 -16.44
N PRO A 193 -2.44 23.81 -16.75
CA PRO A 193 -3.32 24.98 -16.63
C PRO A 193 -3.44 25.56 -15.20
N ILE A 194 -3.21 24.77 -14.14
CA ILE A 194 -3.39 25.24 -12.76
C ILE A 194 -2.10 25.69 -12.06
N ILE A 195 -0.91 25.43 -12.62
CA ILE A 195 0.37 25.64 -11.89
C ILE A 195 0.73 27.11 -11.58
N GLN A 196 0.02 28.08 -12.17
CA GLN A 196 0.21 29.50 -11.88
C GLN A 196 -0.82 30.08 -10.88
N LEU A 197 -1.80 29.27 -10.43
CA LEU A 197 -2.88 29.70 -9.54
C LEU A 197 -2.40 29.75 -8.07
N LYS A 198 -1.52 30.72 -7.79
CA LYS A 198 -0.80 30.86 -6.50
C LYS A 198 -1.71 31.04 -5.27
N ASN A 199 -3.00 31.31 -5.46
CA ASN A 199 -4.00 31.47 -4.40
C ASN A 199 -4.62 30.14 -3.93
N VAL A 200 -4.39 29.02 -4.64
CA VAL A 200 -4.96 27.71 -4.30
C VAL A 200 -4.42 27.23 -2.95
N GLN A 201 -5.33 26.98 -2.02
CA GLN A 201 -5.06 26.51 -0.66
C GLN A 201 -5.52 25.05 -0.45
N THR A 202 -6.53 24.60 -1.20
CA THR A 202 -7.06 23.24 -1.13
C THR A 202 -7.15 22.65 -2.53
N LEU A 203 -6.46 21.53 -2.76
CA LEU A 203 -6.44 20.84 -4.04
C LEU A 203 -6.67 19.33 -3.89
N TYR A 204 -7.66 18.81 -4.61
CA TYR A 204 -7.87 17.37 -4.79
C TYR A 204 -7.55 16.97 -6.23
N LEU A 205 -6.62 16.04 -6.40
CA LEU A 205 -6.21 15.40 -7.66
C LEU A 205 -6.38 13.87 -7.57
N ASP A 206 -7.20 13.35 -6.66
CA ASP A 206 -7.36 11.92 -6.48
C ASP A 206 -8.09 11.26 -7.66
N ARG A 207 -7.86 9.97 -7.90
CA ARG A 207 -8.52 9.19 -8.97
C ARG A 207 -8.38 9.81 -10.36
N THR A 208 -7.17 10.25 -10.68
CA THR A 208 -6.80 10.76 -12.01
C THR A 208 -5.87 9.75 -12.70
N PRO A 209 -6.41 8.65 -13.27
CA PRO A 209 -5.62 7.50 -13.71
C PRO A 209 -4.67 7.82 -14.88
N ASN A 210 -4.93 8.90 -15.61
CA ASN A 210 -4.11 9.35 -16.73
C ASN A 210 -2.97 10.30 -16.30
N MET A 211 -3.00 10.83 -15.07
CA MET A 211 -2.03 11.82 -14.59
C MET A 211 -0.69 11.19 -14.24
N GLN A 212 0.31 11.38 -15.12
CA GLN A 212 1.64 10.76 -15.01
C GLN A 212 2.65 11.59 -14.19
N SER A 213 2.37 12.88 -13.96
CA SER A 213 3.27 13.79 -13.21
C SER A 213 2.46 14.89 -12.51
N ILE A 214 3.04 15.40 -11.42
CA ILE A 214 2.61 16.60 -10.70
C ILE A 214 3.62 17.76 -10.84
N ASP A 215 4.42 17.75 -11.92
CA ASP A 215 5.37 18.82 -12.24
C ASP A 215 4.71 20.20 -12.33
N GLY A 216 5.30 21.18 -11.67
CA GLY A 216 4.80 22.54 -11.54
C GLY A 216 3.98 22.78 -10.27
N LEU A 217 3.58 21.72 -9.55
CA LEU A 217 2.87 21.85 -8.27
C LEU A 217 3.69 22.62 -7.22
N GLN A 218 5.03 22.58 -7.30
CA GLN A 218 5.95 23.36 -6.45
C GLN A 218 5.71 24.89 -6.47
N ASN A 219 4.97 25.39 -7.47
CA ASN A 219 4.62 26.80 -7.62
C ASN A 219 3.38 27.21 -6.78
N LEU A 220 2.57 26.25 -6.34
CA LEU A 220 1.35 26.48 -5.54
C LEU A 220 1.69 26.68 -4.06
N THR A 221 2.53 27.67 -3.78
CA THR A 221 3.14 27.88 -2.45
C THR A 221 2.14 28.23 -1.33
N SER A 222 0.90 28.59 -1.67
CA SER A 222 -0.19 28.80 -0.70
C SER A 222 -0.90 27.51 -0.27
N LEU A 223 -0.57 26.35 -0.86
CA LEU A 223 -1.29 25.10 -0.63
C LEU A 223 -1.18 24.63 0.83
N LYS A 224 -2.33 24.33 1.43
CA LYS A 224 -2.50 23.84 2.81
C LYS A 224 -3.04 22.42 2.85
N PHE A 225 -3.86 22.03 1.88
CA PHE A 225 -4.40 20.69 1.71
C PHE A 225 -4.08 20.15 0.31
N LEU A 226 -3.55 18.93 0.25
CA LEU A 226 -3.32 18.19 -0.99
C LEU A 226 -3.76 16.73 -0.82
N GLU A 227 -4.64 16.26 -1.72
CA GLU A 227 -4.97 14.84 -1.84
C GLU A 227 -4.67 14.31 -3.25
N VAL A 228 -3.93 13.20 -3.30
CA VAL A 228 -3.44 12.52 -4.52
C VAL A 228 -3.64 11.00 -4.42
N THR A 229 -4.76 10.59 -3.83
CA THR A 229 -5.16 9.17 -3.68
C THR A 229 -5.49 8.54 -5.05
N ASP A 230 -5.23 7.23 -5.24
CA ASP A 230 -5.57 6.50 -6.48
C ASP A 230 -4.97 7.13 -7.77
N THR A 231 -3.69 7.52 -7.73
CA THR A 231 -2.94 8.08 -8.88
C THR A 231 -1.77 7.18 -9.30
N VAL A 232 -1.23 7.43 -10.51
CA VAL A 232 -0.20 6.56 -11.13
C VAL A 232 1.20 7.17 -11.23
N PHE A 233 1.35 8.47 -10.97
CA PHE A 233 2.66 9.14 -10.94
C PHE A 233 3.54 8.59 -9.80
N SER A 234 4.85 8.54 -10.03
CA SER A 234 5.82 7.93 -9.10
C SER A 234 6.74 8.93 -8.38
N ASP A 235 6.78 10.20 -8.80
CA ASP A 235 7.64 11.22 -8.20
C ASP A 235 6.86 12.17 -7.28
N LEU A 236 7.38 12.36 -6.05
CA LEU A 236 6.90 13.35 -5.07
C LEU A 236 7.81 14.57 -4.96
N SER A 237 8.92 14.66 -5.70
CA SER A 237 9.84 15.81 -5.64
C SER A 237 9.15 17.19 -5.78
N PRO A 238 8.06 17.36 -6.56
CA PRO A 238 7.37 18.64 -6.65
C PRO A 238 6.69 19.12 -5.35
N ILE A 239 6.42 18.24 -4.37
CA ILE A 239 5.80 18.68 -3.10
C ILE A 239 6.83 19.25 -2.11
N ALA A 240 8.14 18.99 -2.30
CA ALA A 240 9.17 19.29 -1.31
C ALA A 240 9.29 20.79 -0.94
N SER A 241 8.84 21.70 -1.80
CA SER A 241 8.84 23.16 -1.55
C SER A 241 7.57 23.66 -0.84
N LEU A 242 6.53 22.84 -0.68
CA LEU A 242 5.20 23.24 -0.21
C LEU A 242 5.15 23.41 1.32
N LYS A 243 5.98 24.33 1.83
CA LYS A 243 6.19 24.58 3.26
C LYS A 243 4.93 25.01 4.01
N ASN A 244 3.85 25.42 3.32
CA ASN A 244 2.58 25.78 3.94
C ASN A 244 1.59 24.60 4.07
N LEU A 245 1.95 23.41 3.58
CA LEU A 245 1.08 22.24 3.61
C LEU A 245 0.85 21.75 5.06
N GLN A 246 -0.42 21.51 5.40
CA GLN A 246 -0.90 21.17 6.74
C GLN A 246 -1.63 19.81 6.78
N ASP A 247 -2.18 19.38 5.64
CA ASP A 247 -2.84 18.08 5.44
C ASP A 247 -2.37 17.52 4.10
N PHE A 248 -1.73 16.35 4.13
CA PHE A 248 -1.30 15.63 2.93
C PHE A 248 -1.85 14.20 2.96
N ARG A 249 -2.53 13.82 1.88
CA ARG A 249 -3.22 12.53 1.75
C ARG A 249 -2.84 11.83 0.47
N ILE A 250 -2.40 10.59 0.61
CA ILE A 250 -2.08 9.71 -0.48
C ILE A 250 -2.42 8.28 -0.07
N ALA A 251 -3.18 7.58 -0.90
CA ALA A 251 -3.39 6.15 -0.73
C ALA A 251 -3.37 5.44 -2.07
N ASN A 252 -3.02 4.14 -2.04
CA ASN A 252 -3.04 3.27 -3.22
C ASN A 252 -2.19 3.82 -4.40
N SER A 253 -0.97 4.25 -4.10
CA SER A 253 -0.02 4.84 -5.06
C SER A 253 1.14 3.90 -5.38
N THR A 254 1.75 4.06 -6.56
CA THR A 254 2.98 3.36 -6.99
C THR A 254 4.27 3.93 -6.38
N ILE A 255 4.17 4.98 -5.56
CA ILE A 255 5.29 5.74 -5.01
C ILE A 255 6.12 4.91 -4.02
N SER A 256 7.43 4.95 -4.20
CA SER A 256 8.44 4.32 -3.34
C SER A 256 9.30 5.33 -2.58
N ASP A 257 9.55 6.52 -3.15
CA ASP A 257 10.32 7.59 -2.52
C ASP A 257 9.38 8.64 -1.89
N TYR A 258 9.46 8.76 -0.56
CA TYR A 258 8.70 9.73 0.24
C TYR A 258 9.62 10.80 0.87
N SER A 259 10.87 10.91 0.46
CA SER A 259 11.87 11.83 1.03
C SER A 259 11.37 13.28 1.12
N SER A 260 10.62 13.73 0.12
CA SER A 260 9.96 15.04 0.06
C SER A 260 9.06 15.35 1.27
N VAL A 261 8.46 14.34 1.91
CA VAL A 261 7.57 14.51 3.08
C VAL A 261 8.31 15.10 4.28
N SER A 262 9.61 14.78 4.44
CA SER A 262 10.45 15.29 5.55
C SER A 262 10.65 16.81 5.54
N ASN A 263 10.41 17.48 4.40
CA ASN A 263 10.49 18.93 4.29
C ASN A 263 9.21 19.66 4.77
N LEU A 264 8.10 18.93 4.92
CA LEU A 264 6.76 19.48 5.16
C LEU A 264 6.49 19.74 6.65
N THR A 265 7.39 20.46 7.31
CA THR A 265 7.41 20.68 8.78
C THR A 265 6.20 21.44 9.36
N ASN A 266 5.27 21.90 8.52
CA ASN A 266 3.97 22.44 8.93
C ASN A 266 2.81 21.43 8.88
N LEU A 267 3.04 20.18 8.49
CA LEU A 267 2.02 19.14 8.51
C LEU A 267 1.45 18.94 9.92
N THR A 268 0.12 18.91 9.98
CA THR A 268 -0.68 18.56 11.14
C THR A 268 -1.42 17.23 10.94
N GLN A 269 -1.64 16.84 9.68
CA GLN A 269 -2.25 15.58 9.28
C GLN A 269 -1.44 14.97 8.13
N LEU A 270 -1.07 13.71 8.28
CA LEU A 270 -0.45 12.91 7.22
C LEU A 270 -1.17 11.57 7.13
N VAL A 271 -1.73 11.28 5.94
CA VAL A 271 -2.40 10.02 5.63
C VAL A 271 -1.68 9.35 4.48
N ILE A 272 -1.08 8.20 4.76
CA ILE A 272 -0.47 7.29 3.79
C ILE A 272 -1.06 5.89 4.02
N ASP A 273 -1.78 5.34 3.05
CA ASP A 273 -2.44 4.03 3.18
C ASP A 273 -2.23 3.16 1.93
N LYS A 274 -2.05 1.85 2.12
CA LYS A 274 -1.71 0.88 1.06
C LYS A 274 -0.53 1.32 0.20
N SER A 275 0.61 1.65 0.82
CA SER A 275 1.78 2.17 0.12
C SER A 275 3.08 1.44 0.46
N GLN A 276 4.19 1.86 -0.17
CA GLN A 276 5.53 1.34 0.15
C GLN A 276 6.24 2.12 1.27
N PHE A 277 5.58 3.08 1.93
CA PHE A 277 6.18 3.84 3.04
C PHE A 277 6.63 2.91 4.18
N ASN A 278 7.91 3.00 4.55
CA ASN A 278 8.52 2.12 5.56
C ASN A 278 9.61 2.77 6.42
N ASP A 279 10.04 4.00 6.09
CA ASP A 279 11.09 4.74 6.81
C ASP A 279 10.50 5.85 7.68
N MET A 280 10.53 5.67 9.00
CA MET A 280 10.00 6.65 9.95
C MET A 280 10.91 7.87 10.14
N THR A 281 12.17 7.83 9.69
CA THR A 281 13.06 9.01 9.78
C THR A 281 12.48 10.18 9.00
N LEU A 282 11.76 9.89 7.91
CA LEU A 282 11.07 10.86 7.05
C LEU A 282 9.92 11.63 7.72
N VAL A 283 9.41 11.15 8.86
CA VAL A 283 8.37 11.85 9.65
C VAL A 283 8.88 12.32 11.01
N SER A 284 10.08 11.92 11.43
CA SER A 284 10.63 12.15 12.78
C SER A 284 10.79 13.62 13.20
N ASN A 285 10.87 14.53 12.23
CA ASN A 285 10.99 15.98 12.43
C ASN A 285 9.63 16.72 12.30
N LEU A 286 8.55 16.03 11.95
CA LEU A 286 7.22 16.62 11.71
C LEU A 286 6.45 16.83 13.02
N VAL A 287 7.09 17.49 13.99
CA VAL A 287 6.62 17.62 15.38
C VAL A 287 5.27 18.35 15.55
N LYS A 288 4.70 18.92 14.48
CA LYS A 288 3.36 19.53 14.46
C LYS A 288 2.23 18.55 14.13
N LEU A 289 2.55 17.30 13.76
CA LEU A 289 1.57 16.25 13.48
C LEU A 289 0.67 15.99 14.69
N LYS A 290 -0.64 15.99 14.42
CA LYS A 290 -1.73 15.60 15.33
C LYS A 290 -2.39 14.30 14.89
N THR A 291 -2.40 14.04 13.58
CA THR A 291 -2.88 12.80 12.97
C THR A 291 -1.77 12.22 12.08
N LEU A 292 -1.36 10.99 12.37
CA LEU A 292 -0.49 10.19 11.52
C LEU A 292 -1.16 8.85 11.25
N THR A 293 -1.52 8.61 9.99
CA THR A 293 -2.11 7.36 9.52
C THR A 293 -1.16 6.76 8.51
N LEU A 294 -0.53 5.64 8.86
CA LEU A 294 0.39 4.89 8.01
C LEU A 294 -0.08 3.43 7.95
N MET A 295 -1.13 3.17 7.16
CA MET A 295 -1.89 1.91 7.19
C MET A 295 -1.52 0.96 6.07
N ARG A 296 -1.64 -0.35 6.33
CA ARG A 296 -1.59 -1.43 5.32
C ARG A 296 -0.33 -1.38 4.45
N GLY A 297 0.80 -1.01 5.06
CA GLY A 297 2.10 -0.84 4.41
C GLY A 297 3.07 -1.98 4.74
N LYS A 298 4.37 -1.64 4.75
CA LYS A 298 5.47 -2.58 5.04
C LYS A 298 6.32 -2.15 6.24
N ILE A 299 5.76 -1.34 7.14
CA ILE A 299 6.48 -0.80 8.29
C ILE A 299 6.84 -1.93 9.25
N LYS A 300 8.14 -2.08 9.56
CA LYS A 300 8.68 -3.07 10.52
C LYS A 300 9.23 -2.43 11.77
N ASN A 301 9.86 -1.27 11.62
CA ASN A 301 10.48 -0.49 12.68
C ASN A 301 9.75 0.86 12.77
N ILE A 302 9.47 1.31 13.99
CA ILE A 302 8.82 2.58 14.29
C ILE A 302 9.66 3.54 15.16
N THR A 303 10.95 3.23 15.36
CA THR A 303 11.93 4.21 15.83
C THR A 303 11.95 5.43 14.91
N GLY A 304 11.91 6.62 15.48
CA GLY A 304 11.71 7.91 14.81
C GLY A 304 10.40 8.59 15.21
N LEU A 305 9.39 7.84 15.68
CA LEU A 305 8.11 8.41 16.13
C LEU A 305 8.18 9.04 17.53
N GLU A 306 9.22 8.79 18.33
CA GLU A 306 9.33 9.17 19.75
C GLU A 306 9.19 10.67 20.02
N ASN A 307 9.47 11.51 19.01
CA ASN A 307 9.43 12.97 19.10
C ASN A 307 8.08 13.58 18.73
N LEU A 308 7.13 12.78 18.21
CA LEU A 308 5.83 13.25 17.71
C LEU A 308 4.78 13.40 18.84
N THR A 309 5.18 14.06 19.93
CA THR A 309 4.40 14.18 21.17
C THR A 309 3.10 14.98 21.05
N ASN A 310 2.88 15.67 19.93
CA ASN A 310 1.62 16.37 19.62
C ASN A 310 0.56 15.44 18.98
N LEU A 311 0.86 14.16 18.75
CA LEU A 311 -0.10 13.21 18.19
C LEU A 311 -1.30 12.98 19.11
N THR A 312 -2.48 13.10 18.49
CA THR A 312 -3.80 12.75 19.06
C THR A 312 -4.43 11.53 18.36
N ASN A 313 -3.92 11.17 17.18
CA ASN A 313 -4.35 9.97 16.45
C ASN A 313 -3.15 9.35 15.72
N LEU A 314 -2.77 8.13 16.10
CA LEU A 314 -1.73 7.34 15.44
C LEU A 314 -2.35 6.01 14.99
N ASN A 315 -2.42 5.79 13.67
CA ASN A 315 -2.89 4.53 13.11
C ASN A 315 -1.78 3.86 12.29
N LEU A 316 -1.37 2.69 12.74
CA LEU A 316 -0.35 1.80 12.18
C LEU A 316 -0.93 0.40 11.87
N TYR A 317 -2.26 0.32 11.70
CA TYR A 317 -3.00 -0.90 11.38
C TYR A 317 -2.42 -1.63 10.15
N GLY A 318 -2.29 -2.95 10.24
CA GLY A 318 -2.00 -3.78 9.07
C GLY A 318 -0.57 -3.67 8.53
N ASN A 319 0.41 -3.34 9.39
CA ASN A 319 1.83 -3.31 9.03
C ASN A 319 2.54 -4.61 9.44
N GLN A 320 3.85 -4.57 9.68
CA GLN A 320 4.71 -5.71 10.01
C GLN A 320 5.50 -5.44 11.32
N ILE A 321 4.93 -4.65 12.22
CA ILE A 321 5.59 -4.13 13.43
C ILE A 321 5.70 -5.25 14.48
N ARG A 322 6.92 -5.52 14.93
CA ARG A 322 7.22 -6.52 15.97
C ARG A 322 7.35 -5.91 17.36
N ASP A 323 7.80 -4.66 17.44
CA ASP A 323 8.18 -3.98 18.67
C ASP A 323 7.49 -2.60 18.70
N ILE A 324 6.73 -2.34 19.76
CA ILE A 324 6.04 -1.06 19.98
C ILE A 324 6.61 -0.24 21.15
N SER A 325 7.77 -0.61 21.70
CA SER A 325 8.44 0.11 22.80
C SER A 325 8.78 1.57 22.46
N ALA A 326 9.03 1.87 21.17
CA ALA A 326 9.21 3.24 20.66
C ALA A 326 8.00 4.16 20.96
N LEU A 327 6.79 3.61 21.12
CA LEU A 327 5.59 4.40 21.41
C LEU A 327 5.54 4.90 22.85
N LYS A 328 6.38 4.39 23.77
CA LYS A 328 6.31 4.71 25.21
C LYS A 328 6.34 6.21 25.54
N LYS A 329 7.05 7.03 24.74
CA LYS A 329 7.10 8.50 24.94
C LYS A 329 5.88 9.25 24.41
N LEU A 330 4.99 8.58 23.68
CA LEU A 330 3.79 9.19 23.09
C LEU A 330 2.54 9.00 23.97
N ASP A 331 2.63 8.19 25.04
CA ASP A 331 1.54 7.91 25.97
C ASP A 331 1.00 9.20 26.60
N ASN A 332 -0.15 9.66 26.10
CA ASN A 332 -0.80 10.88 26.55
C ASN A 332 -2.33 10.73 26.43
N PRO A 333 -3.14 11.31 27.34
CA PRO A 333 -4.57 11.01 27.50
C PRO A 333 -5.47 11.33 26.30
N ASN A 334 -4.95 11.97 25.25
CA ASN A 334 -5.69 12.31 24.05
C ASN A 334 -5.30 11.46 22.83
N LEU A 335 -4.28 10.60 22.92
CA LEU A 335 -3.80 9.81 21.80
C LEU A 335 -4.64 8.54 21.60
N LYS A 336 -5.33 8.49 20.47
CA LYS A 336 -5.94 7.28 19.93
C LYS A 336 -4.88 6.48 19.18
N LEU A 337 -4.66 5.23 19.58
CA LEU A 337 -3.68 4.33 18.99
C LEU A 337 -4.36 3.12 18.36
N ASP A 338 -4.01 2.83 17.11
CA ASP A 338 -4.27 1.54 16.47
C ASP A 338 -2.96 0.94 15.97
N VAL A 339 -2.57 -0.20 16.54
CA VAL A 339 -1.40 -1.02 16.15
C VAL A 339 -1.81 -2.46 15.87
N SER A 340 -3.09 -2.69 15.58
CA SER A 340 -3.66 -4.02 15.40
C SER A 340 -3.38 -4.64 14.02
N SER A 341 -3.68 -5.94 13.89
CA SER A 341 -3.63 -6.70 12.63
C SER A 341 -2.27 -6.72 11.92
N GLN A 342 -1.16 -6.76 12.66
CA GLN A 342 0.18 -6.87 12.07
C GLN A 342 0.34 -8.21 11.32
N SER A 343 0.89 -8.18 10.11
CA SER A 343 1.18 -9.35 9.28
C SER A 343 2.70 -9.48 9.08
N ILE A 344 3.29 -10.42 9.80
CA ILE A 344 4.73 -10.48 10.03
C ILE A 344 5.28 -11.76 9.43
N THR A 345 6.25 -11.66 8.52
CA THR A 345 6.98 -12.83 7.98
C THR A 345 8.42 -12.81 8.47
N ASN A 346 8.88 -13.92 9.07
CA ASN A 346 10.27 -14.15 9.40
C ASN A 346 11.10 -14.46 8.15
N SER A 347 12.43 -14.33 8.24
CA SER A 347 13.31 -14.97 7.26
C SER A 347 13.06 -16.49 7.27
N PRO A 348 13.07 -17.18 6.11
CA PRO A 348 12.97 -18.63 6.08
C PRO A 348 14.07 -19.31 6.88
N ILE A 349 13.76 -20.46 7.48
CA ILE A 349 14.74 -21.36 8.12
C ILE A 349 14.67 -22.74 7.49
N ASP A 350 15.77 -23.48 7.56
CA ASP A 350 15.88 -24.79 6.92
C ASP A 350 15.17 -25.88 7.74
N TYR A 351 14.35 -26.70 7.07
CA TYR A 351 13.74 -27.89 7.69
C TYR A 351 14.77 -29.02 7.80
N ILE A 352 15.55 -28.97 8.89
CA ILE A 352 16.62 -29.93 9.23
C ILE A 352 16.47 -30.51 10.65
N SER A 353 15.27 -30.42 11.22
CA SER A 353 14.93 -30.94 12.54
C SER A 353 13.44 -31.26 12.59
N THR A 354 13.06 -32.31 13.32
CA THR A 354 11.66 -32.60 13.64
C THR A 354 11.11 -31.78 14.80
N MET A 355 11.94 -30.95 15.44
CA MET A 355 11.54 -29.89 16.35
C MET A 355 12.05 -28.56 15.80
N ILE A 356 11.12 -27.71 15.38
CA ILE A 356 11.42 -26.33 14.96
C ILE A 356 11.33 -25.43 16.18
N GLU A 357 12.32 -24.56 16.40
CA GLU A 357 12.32 -23.54 17.45
C GLU A 357 12.51 -22.14 16.83
N VAL A 358 11.76 -21.16 17.31
CA VAL A 358 11.82 -19.76 16.85
C VAL A 358 11.70 -18.83 18.05
N GLU A 359 12.60 -17.85 18.14
CA GLU A 359 12.49 -16.77 19.14
C GLU A 359 11.22 -15.94 18.95
N ASN A 360 10.46 -15.75 20.03
CA ASN A 360 9.35 -14.80 20.03
C ASN A 360 9.91 -13.37 20.02
N SER A 361 9.84 -12.71 18.88
CA SER A 361 10.34 -11.34 18.68
C SER A 361 9.34 -10.25 19.04
N ILE A 362 8.14 -10.58 19.52
CA ILE A 362 7.09 -9.58 19.73
C ILE A 362 7.30 -8.88 21.06
N ARG A 363 7.35 -7.54 21.05
CA ARG A 363 7.62 -6.68 22.21
C ARG A 363 6.55 -5.61 22.37
N ASP A 364 6.04 -5.46 23.58
CA ASP A 364 5.06 -4.43 23.92
C ASP A 364 5.69 -3.06 24.19
N VAL A 365 4.87 -2.10 24.65
CA VAL A 365 5.30 -0.72 24.94
C VAL A 365 6.34 -0.64 26.08
N GLU A 366 6.41 -1.65 26.94
CA GLU A 366 7.37 -1.77 28.03
C GLU A 366 8.61 -2.61 27.64
N ASN A 367 8.72 -2.99 26.35
CA ASN A 367 9.73 -3.92 25.82
C ASN A 367 9.66 -5.32 26.46
N ILE A 368 8.47 -5.76 26.87
CA ILE A 368 8.22 -7.10 27.42
C ILE A 368 7.70 -8.00 26.31
N SER A 369 8.12 -9.27 26.31
CA SER A 369 7.63 -10.28 25.36
C SER A 369 6.10 -10.43 25.43
N VAL A 370 5.44 -10.39 24.27
CA VAL A 370 4.01 -10.71 24.16
C VAL A 370 3.86 -12.19 23.85
N ALA A 371 3.33 -12.97 24.81
CA ALA A 371 3.10 -14.40 24.60
C ALA A 371 2.14 -14.65 23.40
N PRO A 372 2.38 -15.69 22.58
CA PRO A 372 1.44 -16.09 21.53
C PRO A 372 0.06 -16.46 22.08
N THR A 373 -0.99 -16.16 21.32
CA THR A 373 -2.38 -16.49 21.66
C THR A 373 -2.86 -17.79 21.01
N ILE A 374 -2.42 -18.07 19.79
CA ILE A 374 -2.69 -19.33 19.08
C ILE A 374 -1.40 -19.72 18.34
N ILE A 375 -1.02 -20.99 18.38
CA ILE A 375 0.17 -21.51 17.70
C ILE A 375 -0.30 -22.65 16.78
N SER A 376 0.11 -22.64 15.52
CA SER A 376 -0.32 -23.66 14.54
C SER A 376 0.32 -25.02 14.82
N ASN A 377 -0.18 -26.09 14.19
CA ASN A 377 0.49 -27.40 14.11
C ASN A 377 0.93 -27.99 15.47
N ASN A 378 0.10 -27.85 16.50
CA ASN A 378 0.37 -28.31 17.87
C ASN A 378 1.67 -27.73 18.48
N GLY A 379 2.09 -26.54 18.03
CA GLY A 379 3.23 -25.85 18.61
C GLY A 379 2.94 -25.31 20.02
N SER A 380 4.01 -25.01 20.76
CA SER A 380 3.97 -24.55 22.14
C SER A 380 4.84 -23.31 22.34
N TYR A 381 4.63 -22.59 23.44
CA TYR A 381 5.46 -21.45 23.82
C TYR A 381 6.04 -21.69 25.21
N ASP A 382 7.36 -21.59 25.33
CA ASP A 382 8.06 -21.54 26.59
C ASP A 382 8.34 -20.08 26.95
N GLY A 383 7.76 -19.64 28.07
CA GLY A 383 7.92 -18.29 28.58
C GLY A 383 9.29 -18.00 29.18
N ASP A 384 9.99 -19.03 29.68
CA ASP A 384 11.29 -18.88 30.34
C ASP A 384 12.42 -18.73 29.31
N SER A 385 12.38 -19.51 28.22
CA SER A 385 13.31 -19.34 27.09
C SER A 385 12.83 -18.36 26.01
N ASN A 386 11.59 -17.86 26.10
CA ASN A 386 10.95 -16.99 25.10
C ASN A 386 10.81 -17.63 23.68
N LYS A 387 10.79 -18.96 23.59
CA LYS A 387 10.73 -19.69 22.32
C LYS A 387 9.35 -20.22 21.99
N VAL A 388 8.97 -20.11 20.72
CA VAL A 388 7.86 -20.85 20.11
C VAL A 388 8.43 -22.10 19.44
N THR A 389 7.86 -23.27 19.72
CA THR A 389 8.36 -24.56 19.22
C THR A 389 7.26 -25.33 18.49
N TRP A 390 7.64 -26.17 17.52
CA TRP A 390 6.71 -27.01 16.76
C TRP A 390 7.24 -28.44 16.58
N PRO A 391 6.47 -29.47 16.98
CA PRO A 391 6.74 -30.86 16.62
C PRO A 391 6.33 -31.12 15.16
N MET A 392 7.32 -31.30 14.30
CA MET A 392 7.20 -31.37 12.85
C MET A 392 7.77 -32.71 12.35
N PRO A 393 7.02 -33.83 12.41
CA PRO A 393 7.49 -35.11 11.88
C PRO A 393 7.59 -35.13 10.34
N SER A 394 6.88 -34.22 9.67
CA SER A 394 6.86 -34.05 8.23
C SER A 394 7.01 -32.58 7.84
N TYR A 395 7.58 -32.34 6.66
CA TYR A 395 7.77 -30.99 6.11
C TYR A 395 6.43 -30.29 5.85
N LEU A 396 6.36 -29.01 6.20
CA LEU A 396 5.36 -28.03 5.72
C LEU A 396 6.11 -26.79 5.23
N ALA A 397 5.53 -26.03 4.31
CA ALA A 397 6.16 -24.81 3.78
C ALA A 397 6.23 -23.65 4.79
N SER A 398 5.39 -23.65 5.83
CA SER A 398 5.48 -22.70 6.94
C SER A 398 4.77 -23.20 8.20
N VAL A 399 5.14 -22.62 9.34
CA VAL A 399 4.38 -22.65 10.60
C VAL A 399 4.07 -21.22 11.03
N ASN A 400 3.14 -21.01 11.95
CA ASN A 400 2.76 -19.65 12.37
C ASN A 400 2.19 -19.59 13.79
N TYR A 401 2.18 -18.38 14.35
CA TYR A 401 1.44 -18.06 15.57
C TYR A 401 0.76 -16.70 15.47
N THR A 402 -0.27 -16.48 16.28
CA THR A 402 -0.90 -15.18 16.49
C THR A 402 -0.53 -14.63 17.85
N PHE A 403 -0.67 -13.32 18.01
CA PHE A 403 -0.61 -12.63 19.30
C PHE A 403 -1.72 -11.60 19.38
N SER A 404 -2.19 -11.31 20.60
CA SER A 404 -3.11 -10.22 20.88
C SER A 404 -2.95 -9.78 22.33
N LYS A 405 -2.56 -8.53 22.55
CA LYS A 405 -2.45 -7.90 23.88
C LYS A 405 -3.25 -6.61 23.90
N THR A 406 -4.25 -6.56 24.77
CA THR A 406 -4.93 -5.32 25.15
C THR A 406 -4.12 -4.63 26.23
N PHE A 407 -3.97 -3.32 26.13
CA PHE A 407 -3.28 -2.48 27.11
C PHE A 407 -3.91 -1.09 27.17
N THR A 408 -3.74 -0.39 28.29
CA THR A 408 -4.12 1.02 28.38
C THR A 408 -3.01 1.87 27.78
N PHE A 409 -3.37 2.79 26.88
CA PHE A 409 -2.47 3.75 26.28
C PHE A 409 -3.26 5.04 26.04
N GLY A 410 -2.73 6.17 26.50
CA GLY A 410 -3.44 7.44 26.46
C GLY A 410 -4.79 7.42 27.20
N GLY A 411 -4.86 6.70 28.32
CA GLY A 411 -6.11 6.51 29.09
C GLY A 411 -7.21 5.75 28.36
N GLN A 412 -6.93 5.23 27.15
CA GLN A 412 -7.85 4.47 26.31
C GLN A 412 -7.34 3.04 26.15
N ASN A 413 -8.22 2.10 25.79
CA ASN A 413 -7.81 0.74 25.47
C ASN A 413 -7.23 0.68 24.05
N ALA A 414 -6.01 0.18 23.91
CA ALA A 414 -5.36 -0.15 22.66
C ALA A 414 -5.15 -1.67 22.53
N ILE A 415 -5.06 -2.17 21.31
CA ILE A 415 -4.80 -3.59 21.01
C ILE A 415 -3.58 -3.68 20.10
N PHE A 416 -2.56 -4.40 20.56
CA PHE A 416 -1.44 -4.83 19.73
C PHE A 416 -1.62 -6.30 19.38
N SER A 417 -1.88 -6.58 18.11
CA SER A 417 -2.23 -7.92 17.64
C SER A 417 -1.70 -8.18 16.24
N GLY A 418 -1.56 -9.46 15.89
CA GLY A 418 -1.09 -9.86 14.59
C GLY A 418 -0.82 -11.35 14.44
N ARG A 419 -0.25 -11.72 13.30
CA ARG A 419 0.20 -13.06 12.94
C ARG A 419 1.67 -13.03 12.51
N VAL A 420 2.44 -13.97 13.04
CA VAL A 420 3.84 -14.23 12.67
C VAL A 420 3.91 -15.53 11.88
N ILE A 421 4.42 -15.47 10.66
CA ILE A 421 4.65 -16.61 9.78
C ILE A 421 6.15 -16.92 9.78
N GLN A 422 6.49 -18.18 10.01
CA GLN A 422 7.83 -18.73 9.82
C GLN A 422 7.84 -19.62 8.56
N PRO A 423 8.37 -19.14 7.42
CA PRO A 423 8.60 -19.99 6.27
C PRO A 423 9.67 -21.04 6.57
N LEU A 424 9.53 -22.22 5.97
CA LEU A 424 10.48 -23.33 6.10
C LEU A 424 11.01 -23.72 4.71
N ASN A 425 12.32 -23.69 4.52
CA ASN A 425 12.95 -24.19 3.30
C ASN A 425 12.99 -25.71 3.31
N ARG A 426 12.62 -26.34 2.19
CA ARG A 426 12.79 -27.79 2.00
C ARG A 426 14.24 -28.11 1.71
N VAL A 427 14.96 -28.68 2.69
CA VAL A 427 16.33 -29.15 2.48
C VAL A 427 16.35 -30.50 1.77
N SER A 428 17.27 -30.64 0.82
CA SER A 428 17.55 -31.88 0.12
C SER A 428 19.03 -32.06 -0.14
N PHE A 429 19.50 -33.30 -0.06
CA PHE A 429 20.87 -33.73 -0.26
C PHE A 429 21.00 -34.43 -1.61
N ILE A 430 22.20 -34.40 -2.19
CA ILE A 430 22.53 -35.20 -3.37
C ILE A 430 23.22 -36.47 -2.88
N ALA A 431 22.54 -37.61 -2.99
CA ALA A 431 23.14 -38.92 -2.80
C ALA A 431 23.83 -39.34 -4.10
N THR A 432 25.15 -39.53 -4.05
CA THR A 432 25.98 -39.95 -5.18
C THR A 432 26.42 -41.40 -4.99
N PHE A 433 26.27 -42.21 -6.04
CA PHE A 433 26.68 -43.61 -6.10
C PHE A 433 27.82 -43.72 -7.12
N ASP A 434 28.94 -44.29 -6.71
CA ASP A 434 30.06 -44.63 -7.59
C ASP A 434 30.08 -46.15 -7.80
N VAL A 435 30.15 -46.58 -9.06
CA VAL A 435 30.35 -47.98 -9.45
C VAL A 435 31.55 -48.04 -10.40
N ASP A 436 32.67 -48.58 -9.92
CA ASP A 436 33.94 -48.72 -10.66
C ASP A 436 34.41 -47.41 -11.34
N GLY A 437 34.22 -46.24 -10.71
CA GLY A 437 34.60 -44.92 -11.22
C GLY A 437 33.52 -44.22 -12.05
N LYS A 438 32.34 -44.83 -12.21
CA LYS A 438 31.18 -44.21 -12.87
C LYS A 438 30.18 -43.73 -11.84
N THR A 439 30.03 -42.41 -11.72
CA THR A 439 29.10 -41.79 -10.79
C THR A 439 27.68 -41.66 -11.37
N SER A 440 26.69 -41.80 -10.50
CA SER A 440 25.30 -41.38 -10.70
C SER A 440 24.80 -40.69 -9.43
N SER A 441 23.78 -39.84 -9.51
CA SER A 441 23.28 -39.13 -8.34
C SER A 441 21.75 -39.02 -8.31
N ARG A 442 21.18 -38.81 -7.12
CA ARG A 442 19.77 -38.50 -6.91
C ARG A 442 19.58 -37.52 -5.75
N THR A 443 18.59 -36.64 -5.89
CA THR A 443 18.18 -35.71 -4.83
C THR A 443 17.28 -36.43 -3.83
N VAL A 444 17.57 -36.32 -2.53
CA VAL A 444 16.83 -36.94 -1.42
C VAL A 444 16.51 -35.88 -0.39
N ALA A 445 15.25 -35.78 0.05
CA ALA A 445 14.85 -34.79 1.06
C ALA A 445 15.45 -35.12 2.44
N TYR A 446 15.61 -34.10 3.29
CA TYR A 446 15.98 -34.31 4.69
C TYR A 446 15.01 -35.29 5.38
N ASN A 447 15.56 -36.19 6.20
CA ASN A 447 14.86 -37.27 6.91
C ASN A 447 14.12 -38.31 6.02
N ASN A 448 14.37 -38.35 4.71
CA ASN A 448 13.86 -39.41 3.83
C ASN A 448 14.93 -40.49 3.60
N ALA A 449 14.49 -41.75 3.51
CA ALA A 449 15.35 -42.84 3.09
C ALA A 449 15.85 -42.65 1.64
N VAL A 450 17.12 -42.97 1.40
CA VAL A 450 17.65 -43.09 0.05
C VAL A 450 17.15 -44.41 -0.54
N PRO A 451 16.39 -44.43 -1.66
CA PRO A 451 15.97 -45.70 -2.26
C PRO A 451 17.19 -46.46 -2.77
N GLN A 452 17.24 -47.78 -2.53
CA GLN A 452 18.35 -48.64 -2.96
C GLN A 452 18.57 -48.49 -4.49
N PRO A 453 19.80 -48.24 -4.95
CA PRO A 453 20.13 -48.27 -6.38
C PRO A 453 20.14 -49.72 -6.92
N ALA A 454 20.03 -49.88 -8.24
CA ALA A 454 20.00 -51.20 -8.86
C ALA A 454 21.38 -51.89 -8.80
N ASP A 455 21.41 -53.10 -8.22
CA ASP A 455 22.61 -53.88 -7.94
C ASP A 455 23.56 -54.00 -9.16
N PRO A 456 24.88 -53.76 -9.00
CA PRO A 456 25.84 -53.78 -10.10
C PRO A 456 26.12 -55.20 -10.56
N VAL A 457 26.26 -55.38 -11.88
CA VAL A 457 26.54 -56.67 -12.52
C VAL A 457 27.96 -56.68 -13.08
N LYS A 458 28.79 -57.64 -12.65
CA LYS A 458 30.17 -57.83 -13.11
C LYS A 458 30.45 -59.31 -13.35
N ALA A 459 30.83 -59.68 -14.58
CA ALA A 459 30.99 -61.07 -14.96
C ALA A 459 32.04 -61.79 -14.10
N GLY A 460 31.66 -62.94 -13.52
CA GLY A 460 32.51 -63.72 -12.60
C GLY A 460 32.45 -63.28 -11.13
N TYR A 461 31.64 -62.27 -10.77
CA TYR A 461 31.51 -61.76 -9.40
C TYR A 461 30.05 -61.78 -8.93
N THR A 462 29.84 -62.04 -7.64
CA THR A 462 28.52 -61.94 -6.99
C THR A 462 28.47 -60.67 -6.15
N PHE A 463 27.49 -59.80 -6.42
CA PHE A 463 27.23 -58.64 -5.57
C PHE A 463 26.75 -59.08 -4.18
N LYS A 464 27.30 -58.47 -3.12
CA LYS A 464 27.00 -58.86 -1.72
C LYS A 464 26.16 -57.83 -0.94
N GLY A 465 25.84 -56.70 -1.55
CA GLY A 465 25.03 -55.64 -0.93
C GLY A 465 25.64 -54.26 -1.08
N TRP A 466 24.80 -53.24 -0.91
CA TRP A 466 25.19 -51.84 -0.77
C TRP A 466 25.64 -51.60 0.68
N TYR A 467 26.71 -50.82 0.84
CA TYR A 467 27.30 -50.44 2.13
C TYR A 467 27.06 -48.96 2.43
#